data_AF-A0A915MSY1-F1
#
_entry.id   AF-A0A915MSY1-F1
#
_cell.length_a   1.000
_cell.length_b   1.000
_cell.length_c   1.000
_cell.angle_alpha   90.00
_cell.angle_beta   90.00
_cell.angle_gamma   90.00
#
_symmetry.space_group_name_H-M   'P 1'
#
loop_
_entity.id
_entity.type
_entity.pdbx_description
1 polymer ?
#
loop_
_entity_poly.entity_id
_entity_poly.type
_entity_poly.pdbx_seq_one_letter_code
_entity_poly.pdbx_strand_id
1 'polypeptide(L)'
;MVSASEAAEEYRAVLSDLSRNDKTQINLLTILAEDYASYSSEIVGVIEESLYKCSVPLKIVMLYVIDSIVKNVQITGGYRELFAKKIVDMIVHVFKEVDIS
;
A
#
# COMPACT_ATOMS: atom_id res chain seq x y z
N MET A 1 8.06 12.59 -18.68
CA MET A 1 7.90 12.47 -17.22
C MET A 1 6.62 11.71 -16.99
N VAL A 2 6.65 10.63 -16.19
CA VAL A 2 5.44 9.89 -15.81
C VAL A 2 4.54 10.82 -15.02
N SER A 3 3.24 10.84 -15.29
CA SER A 3 2.23 11.61 -14.55
C SER A 3 1.77 10.89 -13.27
N ALA A 4 1.15 11.62 -12.36
CA ALA A 4 0.61 11.05 -11.12
C ALA A 4 -0.44 9.94 -11.39
N SER A 5 -1.26 10.09 -12.44
CA SER A 5 -2.26 9.08 -12.83
C SER A 5 -1.59 7.80 -13.33
N GLU A 6 -0.58 7.93 -14.20
CA GLU A 6 0.15 6.78 -14.73
C GLU A 6 0.87 6.01 -13.63
N ALA A 7 1.52 6.71 -12.68
CA ALA A 7 2.16 6.08 -11.53
C ALA A 7 1.14 5.34 -10.63
N ALA A 8 -0.03 5.95 -10.39
CA ALA A 8 -1.09 5.33 -9.60
C ALA A 8 -1.69 4.10 -10.29
N GLU A 9 -1.91 4.17 -11.61
CA GLU A 9 -2.46 3.06 -12.40
C GLU A 9 -1.48 1.88 -12.47
N GLU A 10 -0.19 2.14 -12.70
CA GLU A 10 0.83 1.10 -12.71
C GLU A 10 0.97 0.45 -11.32
N TYR A 11 1.05 1.26 -10.27
CA TYR A 11 1.12 0.75 -8.90
C TYR A 11 -0.11 -0.12 -8.57
N ARG A 12 -1.31 0.32 -8.98
CA ARG A 12 -2.56 -0.42 -8.80
C ARG A 12 -2.55 -1.75 -9.56
N ALA A 13 -2.05 -1.76 -10.80
CA ALA A 13 -1.98 -2.97 -11.60
C ALA A 13 -1.11 -4.02 -10.90
N VAL A 14 0.09 -3.64 -10.45
CA VAL A 14 0.99 -4.56 -9.73
C VAL A 14 0.41 -4.98 -8.39
N LEU A 15 -0.25 -4.07 -7.66
CA LEU A 15 -0.90 -4.39 -6.39
C LEU A 15 -2.06 -5.38 -6.57
N SER A 16 -2.77 -5.33 -7.69
CA SER A 16 -3.90 -6.23 -7.97
C SER A 16 -3.50 -7.69 -8.16
N ASP A 17 -2.24 -7.95 -8.51
CA ASP A 17 -1.68 -9.30 -8.64
C ASP A 17 -1.26 -9.92 -7.27
N LEU A 18 -1.29 -9.14 -6.19
CA LEU A 18 -0.94 -9.58 -4.85
C LEU A 18 -2.09 -10.40 -4.23
N SER A 19 -1.99 -11.72 -4.35
CA SER A 19 -3.03 -12.67 -3.91
C SER A 19 -2.73 -13.38 -2.59
N ARG A 20 -1.52 -13.17 -2.03
CA ARG A 20 -1.07 -13.77 -0.77
C ARG A 20 0.13 -12.99 -0.24
N ASN A 21 0.62 -13.37 0.93
CA ASN A 21 1.88 -12.85 1.47
C ASN A 21 3.09 -13.34 0.65
N ASP A 22 3.32 -12.73 -0.51
CA ASP A 22 4.45 -12.99 -1.39
C ASP A 22 5.51 -11.90 -1.24
N LYS A 23 6.64 -12.26 -0.63
CA LYS A 23 7.76 -11.32 -0.39
C LYS A 23 8.31 -10.71 -1.67
N THR A 24 8.27 -11.43 -2.79
CA THR A 24 8.78 -10.92 -4.07
C THR A 24 7.88 -9.81 -4.59
N GLN A 25 6.56 -10.01 -4.54
CA GLN A 25 5.59 -9.00 -4.95
C GLN A 25 5.58 -7.79 -4.00
N ILE A 26 5.70 -8.01 -2.68
CA ILE A 26 5.79 -6.92 -1.70
C ILE A 26 7.07 -6.08 -1.91
N ASN A 27 8.20 -6.73 -2.21
CA ASN A 27 9.44 -6.02 -2.53
C ASN A 27 9.30 -5.21 -3.82
N LEU A 28 8.67 -5.77 -4.86
CA LEU A 28 8.41 -5.04 -6.10
C LEU A 28 7.55 -3.80 -5.87
N LEU A 29 6.47 -3.92 -5.10
CA LEU A 29 5.63 -2.78 -4.70
C LEU A 29 6.42 -1.73 -3.92
N THR A 30 7.37 -2.16 -3.08
CA THR A 30 8.23 -1.25 -2.32
C THR A 30 9.20 -0.49 -3.23
N ILE A 31 9.77 -1.16 -4.24
CA ILE A 31 10.63 -0.53 -5.26
C ILE A 31 9.83 0.50 -6.06
N LEU A 32 8.62 0.14 -6.53
CA LEU A 32 7.76 1.08 -7.26
C LEU A 32 7.36 2.29 -6.41
N ALA A 33 7.11 2.09 -5.11
CA ALA A 33 6.84 3.19 -4.19
C ALA A 33 8.04 4.14 -4.04
N GLU A 34 9.27 3.62 -4.10
CA GLU A 34 10.50 4.43 -4.09
C GLU A 34 10.69 5.17 -5.42
N ASP A 35 10.54 4.49 -6.56
CA ASP A 35 10.65 5.09 -7.89
C ASP A 35 9.63 6.22 -8.12
N TYR A 36 8.43 6.05 -7.57
CA TYR A 36 7.33 7.01 -7.66
C TYR A 36 7.13 7.83 -6.37
N ALA A 37 8.19 8.04 -5.58
CA ALA A 37 8.11 8.79 -4.33
C ALA A 37 7.56 10.23 -4.49
N SER A 38 7.64 10.83 -5.68
CA SER A 38 7.02 12.14 -5.97
C SER A 38 5.49 12.10 -6.04
N TYR A 39 4.90 10.90 -6.18
CA TYR A 39 3.47 10.61 -6.28
C TYR A 39 2.99 9.75 -5.10
N SER A 40 3.64 9.92 -3.94
CA SER A 40 3.37 9.14 -2.75
C SER A 40 1.94 9.29 -2.24
N SER A 41 1.32 10.45 -2.42
CA SER A 41 -0.08 10.69 -2.03
C SER A 41 -1.04 9.79 -2.82
N GLU A 42 -0.81 9.67 -4.12
CA GLU A 42 -1.59 8.83 -5.01
C GLU A 42 -1.39 7.35 -4.70
N ILE A 43 -0.14 6.93 -4.44
CA ILE A 43 0.19 5.55 -4.07
C ILE A 43 -0.47 5.17 -2.74
N VAL A 44 -0.40 6.03 -1.73
CA VAL A 44 -1.10 5.80 -0.45
C VAL A 44 -2.60 5.68 -0.67
N GLY A 45 -3.18 6.49 -1.56
CA GLY A 45 -4.59 6.38 -1.94
C GLY A 45 -4.95 5.05 -2.60
N VAL A 46 -4.10 4.54 -3.50
CA VAL A 46 -4.28 3.22 -4.12
C VAL A 46 -4.25 2.10 -3.08
N ILE A 47 -3.30 2.15 -2.15
CA ILE A 47 -3.15 1.16 -1.07
C ILE A 47 -4.37 1.18 -0.15
N GLU A 48 -4.80 2.37 0.30
CA GLU A 48 -5.98 2.54 1.15
C GLU A 48 -7.23 1.98 0.46
N GLU A 49 -7.50 2.41 -0.77
CA GLU A 49 -8.66 1.94 -1.54
C GLU A 49 -8.66 0.40 -1.70
N SER A 50 -7.49 -0.18 -1.97
CA SER A 50 -7.34 -1.63 -2.14
C SER A 50 -7.53 -2.38 -0.83
N LEU A 51 -7.05 -1.84 0.30
CA LEU A 51 -7.26 -2.41 1.63
C LEU A 51 -8.74 -2.47 2.00
N TYR A 52 -9.50 -1.41 1.69
CA TYR A 52 -10.95 -1.38 1.95
C TYR A 52 -11.72 -2.38 1.06
N LYS A 53 -11.30 -2.57 -0.20
CA LYS A 53 -12.02 -3.41 -1.18
C LYS A 53 -11.61 -4.89 -1.22
N CYS A 54 -10.40 -5.24 -0.79
CA CYS A 54 -9.89 -6.60 -0.87
C CYS A 54 -10.62 -7.56 0.09
N SER A 55 -10.47 -8.87 -0.16
CA SER A 55 -11.01 -9.92 0.70
C SER A 55 -10.31 -9.94 2.07
N VAL A 56 -11.00 -10.46 3.09
CA VAL A 56 -10.50 -10.50 4.48
C VAL A 56 -9.07 -11.08 4.60
N PRO A 57 -8.72 -12.20 3.94
CA PRO A 57 -7.36 -12.74 4.02
C PRO A 57 -6.28 -11.80 3.46
N LEU A 58 -6.63 -10.95 2.49
CA LEU A 58 -5.70 -10.00 1.87
C LEU A 58 -5.50 -8.73 2.69
N LYS A 59 -6.39 -8.41 3.63
CA LYS A 59 -6.27 -7.19 4.45
C LYS A 59 -5.01 -7.18 5.31
N ILE A 60 -4.65 -8.33 5.88
CA ILE A 60 -3.39 -8.49 6.61
C ILE A 60 -2.19 -8.37 5.65
N VAL A 61 -2.31 -8.90 4.42
CA VAL A 61 -1.27 -8.77 3.40
C VAL A 61 -1.05 -7.31 3.00
N MET A 62 -2.12 -6.51 2.90
CA MET A 62 -2.03 -5.06 2.66
C MET A 62 -1.28 -4.33 3.78
N LEU A 63 -1.44 -4.73 5.04
CA LEU A 63 -0.64 -4.18 6.14
C LEU A 63 0.86 -4.49 5.98
N TYR A 64 1.23 -5.65 5.42
CA TYR A 64 2.64 -5.96 5.13
C TYR A 64 3.22 -5.09 4.00
N VAL A 65 2.41 -4.67 3.03
CA VAL A 65 2.84 -3.70 2.01
C VAL A 65 3.15 -2.35 2.68
N ILE A 66 2.24 -1.86 3.54
CA ILE A 66 2.45 -0.61 4.29
C ILE A 66 3.71 -0.70 5.17
N ASP A 67 3.88 -1.82 5.89
CA ASP A 67 5.04 -2.08 6.74
C ASP A 67 6.36 -2.01 5.96
N SER A 68 6.41 -2.67 4.81
CA SER A 68 7.59 -2.67 3.95
C SER A 68 7.93 -1.27 3.45
N ILE A 69 6.93 -0.50 2.98
CA ILE A 69 7.15 0.87 2.49
C ILE A 69 7.68 1.78 3.60
N VAL A 70 7.05 1.76 4.78
CA VAL A 70 7.43 2.61 5.92
C VAL A 70 8.84 2.32 6.42
N LYS A 71 9.27 1.05 6.35
CA LYS A 71 10.60 0.60 6.78
C LYS A 71 11.69 0.90 5.75
N ASN A 72 11.41 0.63 4.47
CA ASN A 72 12.44 0.50 3.46
C ASN A 72 12.52 1.67 2.49
N VAL A 73 11.42 2.39 2.22
CA VAL A 73 11.50 3.58 1.36
C VAL A 73 12.18 4.71 2.13
N GLN A 74 13.19 5.31 1.50
CA GLN A 74 13.96 6.41 2.09
C GLN A 74 13.06 7.61 2.43
N ILE A 75 13.58 8.59 3.17
CA ILE A 75 12.80 9.73 3.68
C ILE A 75 12.09 10.53 2.55
N THR A 76 12.57 10.41 1.32
CA THR A 76 11.92 10.97 0.11
C THR A 76 10.51 10.42 -0.09
N GLY A 77 9.54 11.32 -0.27
CA GLY A 77 8.14 10.97 -0.55
C GLY A 77 7.20 11.05 0.65
N GLY A 78 7.68 11.19 1.89
CA GLY A 78 6.80 11.48 3.03
C GLY A 78 5.77 10.40 3.36
N TYR A 79 6.06 9.13 3.01
CA TYR A 79 5.15 8.01 3.25
C TYR A 79 4.79 7.83 4.72
N ARG A 80 5.72 8.10 5.64
CA ARG A 80 5.48 7.99 7.08
C ARG A 80 4.40 8.96 7.55
N GLU A 81 4.49 10.21 7.09
CA GLU A 81 3.55 11.27 7.43
C GLU A 81 2.18 11.04 6.78
N LEU A 82 2.15 10.52 5.55
CA LEU A 82 0.91 10.19 4.85
C LEU A 82 0.19 9.01 5.52
N PHE A 83 0.91 7.92 5.83
CA PHE A 83 0.32 6.78 6.52
C PHE A 83 -0.08 7.12 7.95
N ALA A 84 0.70 7.92 8.69
CA ALA A 84 0.34 8.31 10.05
C ALA A 84 -1.04 8.97 10.17
N LYS A 85 -1.51 9.67 9.11
CA LYS A 85 -2.85 10.29 9.06
C LYS A 85 -4.00 9.29 8.92
N LYS A 86 -3.74 8.08 8.44
CA LYS A 86 -4.74 7.09 8.02
C LYS A 86 -4.60 5.72 8.70
N ILE A 87 -3.43 5.45 9.30
CA ILE A 87 -3.05 4.10 9.76
C ILE A 87 -3.97 3.55 10.84
N VAL A 88 -4.47 4.41 11.72
CA VAL A 88 -5.41 4.01 12.79
C VAL A 88 -6.71 3.48 12.16
N ASP A 89 -7.31 4.23 11.24
CA ASP A 89 -8.55 3.83 10.58
C ASP A 89 -8.38 2.54 9.76
N MET A 90 -7.28 2.42 9.03
CA MET A 90 -6.97 1.22 8.26
C MET A 90 -6.78 -0.01 9.15
N ILE A 91 -6.00 0.09 10.24
CA ILE A 91 -5.80 -1.04 11.16
C ILE A 91 -7.10 -1.44 11.85
N VAL A 92 -7.88 -0.47 12.32
CA VAL A 92 -9.20 -0.73 12.93
C VAL A 92 -10.13 -1.41 11.94
N HIS A 93 -10.13 -1.00 10.67
CA HIS A 93 -10.90 -1.64 9.61
C HIS A 93 -10.49 -3.10 9.42
N VAL A 94 -9.18 -3.36 9.29
CA VAL A 94 -8.66 -4.72 9.12
C VAL A 94 -9.05 -5.63 10.29
N PHE A 95 -8.84 -5.19 11.53
CA PHE A 95 -9.11 -6.05 12.69
C PHE A 95 -10.60 -6.30 12.91
N LYS A 96 -11.46 -5.30 12.69
CA LYS A 96 -12.91 -5.51 12.79
C LYS A 96 -13.43 -6.55 11.81
N GLU A 97 -12.89 -6.61 10.60
CA GLU A 97 -13.38 -7.55 9.59
C GLU A 97 -12.77 -8.95 9.71
N VAL A 98 -11.54 -9.06 10.24
CA VAL A 98 -10.88 -10.35 10.50
C VAL A 98 -11.51 -11.07 11.70
N ASP A 99 -12.00 -10.35 12.71
CA ASP A 99 -12.67 -10.97 13.86
C ASP A 99 -14.04 -11.61 13.52
N ILE A 100 -14.59 -11.32 12.33
CA ILE A 100 -15.91 -11.77 11.89
C ILE A 100 -15.81 -12.97 10.93
N SER A 101 -14.61 -13.37 10.50
CA SER A 101 -14.38 -14.45 9.51
C SER A 101 -14.09 -15.82 10.12
#